data_AF-A0A809ZCK8-F1
#
_entry.id   AF-A0A809ZCK8-F1
#
_cell.length_a   1.000
_cell.length_b   1.000
_cell.length_c   1.000
_cell.angle_alpha   90.00
_cell.angle_beta   90.00
_cell.angle_gamma   90.00
#
_symmetry.space_group_name_H-M   'P 1'
#
loop_
_entity.id
_entity.type
_entity.pdbx_description
1 polymer ?
#
loop_
_entity_poly.entity_id
_entity_poly.type
_entity_poly.pdbx_seq_one_letter_code
_entity_poly.pdbx_strand_id
1 'polypeptide(L)'
;MRFVLLCATLVAAVPACAQTINEFRENFMSTFGDECLRTQRAAPGNSGGSDDIIVKYCGCMSRHAPEFVTMDDIMEIARTGQRGRELQKRLNAAGEACAAWIRGEVVDGPIGPKDRR
;
A
#
# COMPACT_ATOMS: atom_id res chain seq x y z
N MET A 1 52.68 -22.36 17.87
CA MET A 1 51.55 -22.41 16.91
C MET A 1 50.28 -22.03 17.66
N ARG A 2 49.74 -20.82 17.44
CA ARG A 2 48.48 -20.35 18.05
C ARG A 2 47.37 -20.47 17.01
N PHE A 3 46.32 -21.18 17.39
CA PHE A 3 45.16 -21.53 16.57
C PHE A 3 44.43 -20.28 16.06
N VAL A 4 44.29 -20.19 14.74
CA VAL A 4 43.28 -19.42 14.03
C VAL A 4 42.00 -20.25 14.06
N LEU A 5 40.91 -19.73 14.64
CA LEU A 5 39.51 -20.22 14.61
C LEU A 5 38.72 -19.27 15.55
N LEU A 6 37.60 -18.64 15.24
CA LEU A 6 36.58 -18.82 14.22
C LEU A 6 36.10 -17.44 13.73
N CYS A 7 36.22 -17.17 12.43
CA CYS A 7 35.22 -16.39 11.71
C CYS A 7 34.10 -17.35 11.27
N ALA A 8 32.89 -16.80 11.09
CA ALA A 8 31.70 -17.44 10.54
C ALA A 8 30.78 -18.20 11.52
N THR A 9 30.18 -17.48 12.48
CA THR A 9 28.81 -17.80 12.87
C THR A 9 27.86 -17.27 11.80
N LEU A 10 27.40 -18.23 11.01
CA LEU A 10 26.38 -18.19 9.97
C LEU A 10 25.26 -17.16 10.18
N VAL A 11 25.17 -16.27 9.19
CA VAL A 11 24.00 -15.45 8.87
C VAL A 11 22.90 -16.40 8.35
N ALA A 12 22.04 -16.91 9.23
CA ALA A 12 20.94 -17.79 8.82
C ALA A 12 19.61 -17.48 9.53
N ALA A 13 19.40 -16.23 9.97
CA ALA A 13 18.20 -15.83 10.71
C ALA A 13 17.11 -15.14 9.86
N VAL A 14 17.18 -15.20 8.52
CA VAL A 14 16.34 -14.34 7.65
C VAL A 14 15.03 -14.95 7.07
N PRO A 15 14.70 -16.27 7.12
CA PRO A 15 13.45 -16.72 6.49
C PRO A 15 12.18 -16.35 7.27
N ALA A 16 12.23 -16.36 8.61
CA ALA A 16 11.05 -16.20 9.45
C ALA A 16 10.47 -14.77 9.38
N CYS A 17 11.33 -13.75 9.32
CA CYS A 17 10.86 -12.36 9.19
C CYS A 17 10.21 -12.09 7.83
N ALA A 18 10.66 -12.73 6.76
CA ALA A 18 10.12 -12.52 5.41
C ALA A 18 8.69 -13.08 5.26
N GLN A 19 8.39 -14.23 5.89
CA GLN A 19 7.02 -14.77 5.92
C GLN A 19 6.06 -13.84 6.67
N THR A 20 6.46 -13.33 7.84
CA THR A 20 5.65 -12.40 8.62
C THR A 20 5.40 -11.08 7.89
N ILE A 21 6.39 -10.57 7.14
CA ILE A 21 6.24 -9.34 6.34
C ILE A 21 5.26 -9.53 5.18
N ASN A 22 5.28 -10.69 4.50
CA ASN A 22 4.35 -10.96 3.41
C ASN A 22 2.91 -11.11 3.92
N GLU A 23 2.69 -11.84 5.01
CA GLU A 23 1.36 -11.97 5.64
C GLU A 23 0.83 -10.62 6.13
N PHE A 24 1.70 -9.80 6.74
CA PHE A 24 1.34 -8.46 7.16
C PHE A 24 0.94 -7.58 5.98
N ARG A 25 1.71 -7.65 4.89
CA ARG A 25 1.42 -6.93 3.65
C ARG A 25 0.07 -7.34 3.07
N GLU A 26 -0.20 -8.63 2.95
CA GLU A 26 -1.48 -9.13 2.42
C GLU A 26 -2.68 -8.70 3.29
N ASN A 27 -2.55 -8.84 4.61
CA ASN A 27 -3.58 -8.39 5.55
C ASN A 27 -3.81 -6.88 5.49
N PHE A 28 -2.73 -6.10 5.38
CA PHE A 28 -2.82 -4.65 5.23
C PHE A 28 -3.50 -4.26 3.91
N MET A 29 -3.17 -4.92 2.80
CA MET A 29 -3.80 -4.67 1.49
C MET A 29 -5.30 -4.96 1.48
N SER A 30 -5.69 -6.09 2.09
CA SER A 30 -7.10 -6.47 2.25
C SER A 30 -7.86 -5.44 3.07
N THR A 31 -7.32 -5.11 4.25
CA THR A 31 -7.90 -4.11 5.16
C THR A 31 -7.97 -2.72 4.50
N PHE A 32 -6.96 -2.35 3.72
CA PHE A 32 -6.93 -1.09 3.00
C PHE A 32 -8.04 -0.99 1.95
N GLY A 33 -8.31 -2.08 1.22
CA GLY A 33 -9.41 -2.14 0.24
C GLY A 33 -10.77 -1.94 0.91
N ASP A 34 -11.03 -2.65 2.00
CA ASP A 34 -12.27 -2.56 2.76
C ASP A 34 -12.48 -1.17 3.35
N GLU A 35 -11.41 -0.59 3.91
CA GLU A 35 -11.47 0.76 4.49
C GLU A 35 -11.69 1.84 3.42
N CYS A 36 -11.10 1.65 2.24
CA CYS A 36 -11.37 2.51 1.09
C CYS A 36 -12.85 2.46 0.72
N LEU A 37 -13.44 1.27 0.57
CA LEU A 37 -14.85 1.11 0.21
C LEU A 37 -15.77 1.78 1.24
N ARG A 38 -15.51 1.53 2.53
CA ARG A 38 -16.26 2.13 3.64
C ARG A 38 -16.19 3.66 3.60
N THR A 39 -14.99 4.21 3.46
CA THR A 39 -14.77 5.66 3.42
C THR A 39 -15.44 6.29 2.20
N GLN A 40 -15.29 5.68 1.02
CA GLN A 40 -15.84 6.22 -0.21
C GLN A 40 -17.37 6.17 -0.21
N ARG A 41 -18.00 5.10 0.30
CA ARG A 41 -19.47 5.02 0.42
C ARG A 41 -20.03 6.00 1.45
N ALA A 42 -19.30 6.27 2.53
CA ALA A 42 -19.70 7.23 3.55
C ALA A 42 -19.54 8.70 3.09
N ALA A 43 -18.78 8.96 2.02
CA ALA A 43 -18.54 10.31 1.53
C ALA A 43 -19.82 10.89 0.90
N PRO A 44 -20.27 12.09 1.30
CA PRO A 44 -21.51 12.68 0.79
C PRO A 44 -21.58 12.78 -0.75
N GLY A 45 -20.45 13.07 -1.40
CA GLY A 45 -20.35 13.18 -2.86
C GLY A 45 -20.46 11.86 -3.62
N ASN A 46 -20.40 10.73 -2.93
CA ASN A 46 -20.45 9.39 -3.52
C ASN A 46 -21.72 8.62 -3.14
N SER A 47 -22.57 9.20 -2.29
CA SER A 47 -23.81 8.56 -1.79
C SER A 47 -24.82 8.19 -2.90
N GLY A 48 -24.70 8.80 -4.09
CA GLY A 48 -25.45 8.44 -5.29
C GLY A 48 -24.59 7.89 -6.44
N GLY A 49 -23.32 7.59 -6.18
CA GLY A 49 -22.38 7.05 -7.18
C GLY A 49 -22.65 5.58 -7.50
N SER A 50 -22.16 5.12 -8.65
CA SER A 50 -22.20 3.69 -9.01
C SER A 50 -21.24 2.91 -8.10
N ASP A 51 -21.77 1.88 -7.44
CA ASP A 51 -20.99 0.96 -6.61
C ASP A 51 -19.84 0.31 -7.42
N ASP A 52 -20.06 0.04 -8.70
CA ASP A 52 -19.02 -0.50 -9.60
C ASP A 52 -17.83 0.45 -9.75
N ILE A 53 -18.07 1.77 -9.78
CA ILE A 53 -17.01 2.78 -9.88
C ILE A 53 -16.21 2.82 -8.57
N ILE A 54 -16.90 2.79 -7.42
CA ILE A 54 -16.25 2.77 -6.11
C ILE A 54 -15.40 1.49 -5.94
N VAL A 55 -15.93 0.34 -6.36
CA VAL A 55 -15.21 -0.94 -6.32
C VAL A 55 -13.99 -0.92 -7.24
N LYS A 56 -14.12 -0.42 -8.47
CA LYS A 56 -12.97 -0.26 -9.40
C LYS A 56 -11.91 0.67 -8.81
N TYR A 57 -12.33 1.79 -8.22
CA TYR A 57 -11.44 2.77 -7.61
C TYR A 57 -10.66 2.17 -6.42
N CYS A 58 -11.37 1.55 -5.48
CA CYS A 58 -10.72 0.96 -4.32
C CYS A 58 -9.89 -0.29 -4.66
N GLY A 59 -10.30 -1.07 -5.66
CA GLY A 59 -9.49 -2.16 -6.19
C GLY A 59 -8.20 -1.67 -6.84
N CYS A 60 -8.26 -0.56 -7.57
CA CYS A 60 -7.08 0.13 -8.10
C CYS A 60 -6.14 0.60 -6.99
N MET A 61 -6.69 1.32 -6.00
CA MET A 61 -5.92 1.83 -4.87
C MET A 61 -5.25 0.71 -4.05
N SER A 62 -5.97 -0.38 -3.73
CA SER A 62 -5.43 -1.51 -2.96
C SER A 62 -4.32 -2.23 -3.73
N ARG A 63 -4.50 -2.47 -5.04
CA ARG A 63 -3.48 -3.12 -5.88
C ARG A 63 -2.15 -2.36 -5.89
N HIS A 64 -2.21 -1.04 -5.91
CA HIS A 64 -1.05 -0.17 -6.03
C HIS A 64 -0.54 0.36 -4.68
N ALA A 65 -1.24 0.11 -3.58
CA ALA A 65 -0.83 0.56 -2.26
C ALA A 65 0.62 0.20 -1.87
N PRO A 66 1.20 -0.96 -2.24
CA PRO A 66 2.60 -1.24 -1.93
C PRO A 66 3.61 -0.32 -2.63
N GLU A 67 3.20 0.39 -3.69
CA GLU A 67 4.07 1.29 -4.44
C GLU A 67 4.21 2.65 -3.74
N PHE A 68 3.22 3.03 -2.91
CA PHE A 68 3.17 4.34 -2.27
C PHE A 68 3.00 4.32 -0.75
N VAL A 69 2.66 3.18 -0.14
CA VAL A 69 2.63 2.96 1.31
C VAL A 69 3.84 2.15 1.74
N THR A 70 4.64 2.70 2.66
CA THR A 70 5.83 2.05 3.21
C THR A 70 5.54 1.40 4.57
N MET A 71 6.44 0.55 5.06
CA MET A 71 6.33 0.00 6.41
C MET A 71 6.37 1.10 7.48
N ASP A 72 7.19 2.14 7.27
CA ASP A 72 7.29 3.29 8.19
C ASP A 72 5.96 4.04 8.30
N ASP A 73 5.26 4.21 7.17
CA ASP A 73 3.92 4.81 7.15
C ASP A 73 2.92 4.00 7.99
N ILE A 74 2.99 2.66 7.88
CA ILE A 74 2.11 1.78 8.63
C ILE A 74 2.44 1.82 10.12
N MET A 75 3.73 1.81 10.48
CA MET A 75 4.19 1.94 11.86
C MET A 75 3.82 3.30 12.46
N GLU A 76 3.88 4.38 11.68
CA GLU A 76 3.46 5.71 12.11
C GLU A 76 1.95 5.75 12.41
N ILE A 77 1.12 5.19 11.53
CA ILE A 77 -0.33 5.09 11.75
C ILE A 77 -0.62 4.23 12.98
N ALA A 78 0.03 3.07 13.13
CA ALA A 78 -0.18 2.19 14.27
C ALA A 78 0.19 2.89 15.60
N ARG A 79 1.23 3.74 15.58
CA ARG A 79 1.70 4.48 16.77
C ARG A 79 0.83 5.69 17.10
N THR A 80 0.36 6.42 16.10
CA THR A 80 -0.27 7.74 16.29
C THR A 80 -1.78 7.74 16.04
N GLY A 81 -2.30 6.71 15.39
CA GLY A 81 -3.67 6.67 14.87
C GLY A 81 -3.92 7.63 13.70
N GLN A 82 -2.89 8.32 13.21
CA GLN A 82 -3.02 9.36 12.19
C GLN A 82 -2.13 9.09 10.98
N ARG A 83 -2.61 9.54 9.81
CA ARG A 83 -1.81 9.52 8.58
C ARG A 83 -0.91 10.74 8.54
N GLY A 84 0.39 10.52 8.36
CA GLY A 84 1.34 11.60 8.13
C GLY A 84 1.00 12.39 6.85
N ARG A 85 1.38 13.67 6.81
CA ARG A 85 1.11 14.56 5.66
C ARG A 85 1.67 14.01 4.33
N GLU A 86 2.85 13.42 4.37
CA GLU A 86 3.49 12.88 3.16
C GLU A 86 2.79 11.62 2.65
N LEU A 87 2.30 10.78 3.55
CA LEU A 87 1.45 9.65 3.16
C LEU A 87 0.13 10.13 2.55
N GLN A 88 -0.50 11.14 3.14
CA GLN A 88 -1.73 11.72 2.58
C GLN A 88 -1.52 12.27 1.17
N LYS A 89 -0.39 12.94 0.91
CA LYS A 89 -0.04 13.44 -0.42
C LYS A 89 0.09 12.30 -1.44
N ARG A 90 0.80 11.23 -1.07
CA ARG A 90 0.94 10.03 -1.90
C ARG A 90 -0.40 9.34 -2.18
N LEU A 91 -1.26 9.23 -1.16
CA LEU A 91 -2.62 8.69 -1.29
C LEU A 91 -3.47 9.51 -2.26
N ASN A 92 -3.40 10.84 -2.19
CA ASN A 92 -4.12 11.72 -3.09
C ASN A 92 -3.65 11.56 -4.54
N ALA A 93 -2.33 11.54 -4.77
CA ALA A 93 -1.76 11.35 -6.11
C ALA A 93 -2.16 9.99 -6.71
N ALA A 94 -2.07 8.91 -5.92
CA ALA A 94 -2.53 7.59 -6.36
C ALA A 94 -4.04 7.57 -6.66
N GLY A 95 -4.84 8.26 -5.83
CA GLY A 95 -6.28 8.41 -6.04
C GLY A 95 -6.62 9.11 -7.34
N GLU A 96 -5.97 10.24 -7.63
CA GLU A 96 -6.14 10.97 -8.88
C GLU A 96 -5.81 10.09 -10.09
N ALA A 97 -4.73 9.32 -10.01
CA ALA A 97 -4.33 8.44 -11.09
C ALA A 97 -5.29 7.25 -11.29
N CYS A 98 -5.80 6.66 -10.21
CA CYS A 98 -6.86 5.64 -10.27
C CYS A 98 -8.16 6.20 -10.86
N ALA A 99 -8.53 7.43 -10.52
CA ALA A 99 -9.69 8.09 -11.11
C ALA A 99 -9.50 8.35 -12.61
N ALA A 100 -8.33 8.84 -13.03
CA ALA A 100 -7.99 9.06 -14.43
C ALA A 100 -8.05 7.75 -15.24
N TRP A 101 -7.53 6.65 -14.69
CA TRP A 101 -7.60 5.33 -15.32
C TRP A 101 -9.06 4.85 -15.50
N ILE A 102 -9.91 5.02 -14.49
CA ILE A 102 -11.34 4.66 -14.58
C ILE A 102 -12.08 5.51 -15.61
N ARG A 103 -11.72 6.78 -15.76
CA ARG A 103 -12.25 7.67 -16.80
C ARG A 103 -11.71 7.36 -18.20
N GLY A 104 -10.71 6.48 -18.33
CA GLY A 104 -10.08 6.13 -19.60
C GLY A 104 -9.07 7.17 -20.11
N GLU A 105 -8.61 8.07 -19.24
CA GLU A 105 -7.61 9.10 -19.59
C GLU A 105 -6.19 8.52 -19.68
N VAL A 106 -5.96 7.36 -19.07
CA VAL A 106 -4.67 6.66 -19.03
C VAL A 106 -4.86 5.18 -19.37
N VAL A 107 -4.04 4.65 -20.28
CA VAL A 107 -4.21 3.29 -20.84
C VAL A 107 -3.35 2.25 -20.10
N ASP A 108 -2.17 2.63 -19.62
CA ASP A 108 -1.16 1.70 -19.05
C ASP A 108 -1.31 1.47 -17.53
N GLY A 109 -2.44 1.86 -16.96
CA GLY A 109 -2.71 1.82 -15.52
C GLY A 109 -2.37 3.12 -14.78
N PRO A 110 -2.75 3.22 -13.50
CA PRO A 110 -2.67 4.46 -12.71
C PRO A 110 -1.23 4.85 -12.34
N ILE A 111 -0.32 3.90 -12.20
CA ILE A 111 1.08 4.19 -11.83
C ILE A 111 1.98 3.75 -12.98
N GLY A 112 2.54 4.74 -13.67
CA GLY A 112 3.48 4.55 -14.76
C GLY A 112 4.75 3.83 -14.29
N PRO A 113 5.44 3.07 -15.16
CA PRO A 113 6.60 2.25 -14.76
C PRO A 113 7.72 3.04 -14.06
N LYS A 114 7.88 4.33 -14.40
CA LYS A 114 8.87 5.25 -13.84
C LYS A 114 8.55 5.75 -12.42
N ASP A 115 7.31 5.60 -11.99
CA ASP A 115 6.81 6.07 -10.69
C ASP A 115 6.69 4.91 -9.68
N ARG A 116 6.99 3.68 -10.12
CA ARG A 116 7.10 2.49 -9.27
C ARG A 116 8.47 2.50 -8.60
N ARG A 117 8.49 2.42 -7.26
CA ARG A 117 9.74 2.31 -6.49
C ARG A 117 10.48 1.01 -6.78
#